data_AF-A0A2V7P179-F1
#
_entry.id   AF-A0A2V7P179-F1
#
_cell.length_a   1.000
_cell.length_b   1.000
_cell.length_c   1.000
_cell.angle_alpha   90.00
_cell.angle_beta   90.00
_cell.angle_gamma   90.00
#
_symmetry.space_group_name_H-M   'P 1'
#
loop_
_entity.id
_entity.type
_entity.pdbx_description
1 polymer ?
#
loop_
_entity_poly.entity_id
_entity_poly.type
_entity_poly.pdbx_seq_one_letter_code
_entity_poly.pdbx_strand_id
1 'polypeptide(L)'
;LWALTDDAEWRTLLDRQLQAFAGAVPQLSLHGATLARAVDWAVQPITRITVSGPRGDGPACAMHLLALQTYRPRKVVVREIAEQPAAVVCVGTTCSLPVATAAALADLLR
;
A
#
# COMPACT_ATOMS: atom_id res chain seq x y z
N LEU A 1 7.33 -4.28 7.32
CA LEU A 1 6.48 -5.39 7.78
C LEU A 1 5.08 -4.93 8.19
N TRP A 2 4.92 -3.86 8.99
CA TRP A 2 3.60 -3.24 9.28
C TRP A 2 2.64 -3.18 8.07
N ALA A 3 3.10 -2.70 6.92
CA ALA A 3 2.28 -2.58 5.72
C ALA A 3 1.68 -3.91 5.21
N LEU A 4 2.28 -5.05 5.57
CA LEU A 4 1.84 -6.39 5.22
C LEU A 4 1.11 -7.10 6.37
N THR A 5 1.42 -6.75 7.63
CA THR A 5 0.98 -7.53 8.80
C THR A 5 0.06 -6.80 9.77
N ASP A 6 -0.05 -5.46 9.67
CA ASP A 6 -0.81 -4.62 10.61
C ASP A 6 -0.42 -4.78 12.09
N ASP A 7 0.82 -5.18 12.34
CA ASP A 7 1.35 -5.38 13.68
C ASP A 7 2.20 -4.19 14.15
N ALA A 8 1.71 -3.52 15.21
CA ALA A 8 2.24 -2.28 15.77
C ALA A 8 3.69 -2.37 16.26
N GLU A 9 4.17 -3.58 16.57
CA GLU A 9 5.58 -3.80 16.91
C GLU A 9 6.49 -3.36 15.77
N TRP A 10 6.14 -3.73 14.54
CA TRP A 10 6.90 -3.36 13.34
C TRP A 10 6.86 -1.86 13.05
N ARG A 11 5.77 -1.18 13.42
CA ARG A 11 5.69 0.28 13.28
C ARG A 11 6.66 0.97 14.24
N THR A 12 6.73 0.48 15.48
CA THR A 12 7.61 1.00 16.53
C THR A 12 9.09 0.81 16.19
N LEU A 13 9.46 -0.36 15.67
CA LEU A 13 10.84 -0.65 15.24
C LEU A 13 11.27 0.28 14.10
N LEU A 14 10.38 0.53 13.13
CA LEU A 14 10.64 1.47 12.04
C LEU A 14 10.92 2.88 12.57
N ASP A 15 10.10 3.38 13.50
CA ASP A 15 10.29 4.73 14.06
C ASP A 15 11.63 4.88 14.79
N ARG A 16 12.04 3.88 15.57
CA ARG A 16 13.37 3.89 16.23
C ARG A 16 14.50 3.97 15.21
N GLN A 17 14.41 3.22 14.12
CA GLN A 17 15.46 3.19 13.11
C GLN A 17 15.55 4.53 12.37
N LEU A 18 14.42 5.19 12.09
CA LEU A 18 14.39 6.53 11.49
C LEU A 18 15.01 7.59 12.39
N GLN A 19 14.77 7.53 13.71
CA GLN A 19 15.34 8.49 14.67
C GLN A 19 16.88 8.46 14.71
N ALA A 20 17.50 7.30 14.51
CA ALA A 20 18.96 7.18 14.50
C ALA A 20 19.64 8.01 13.39
N PHE A 21 18.92 8.32 12.31
CA PHE A 21 19.44 9.09 11.17
C PHE A 21 19.07 10.58 11.19
N ALA A 22 18.25 11.03 12.15
CA ALA A 22 17.74 12.39 12.20
C ALA A 22 18.84 13.48 12.34
N GLY A 23 20.04 13.11 12.83
CA GLY A 23 21.18 14.02 13.01
C GLY A 23 22.16 14.16 11.84
N ALA A 24 22.01 13.37 10.75
CA ALA A 24 22.98 13.32 9.64
C ALA A 24 22.76 14.39 8.55
N VAL A 25 21.95 15.41 8.83
CA VAL A 25 21.45 16.42 7.86
C VAL A 25 22.54 17.10 7.00
N PRO A 26 23.71 17.49 7.54
CA PRO A 26 24.73 18.22 6.76
C PRO A 26 25.43 17.40 5.68
N GLN A 27 25.35 16.06 5.71
CA GLN A 27 26.00 15.16 4.74
C GLN A 27 25.09 14.78 3.56
N LEU A 28 23.84 15.29 3.55
CA LEU A 28 22.80 14.85 2.63
C LEU A 28 22.81 15.52 1.25
N SER A 29 23.66 16.53 1.00
CA SER A 29 23.68 17.23 -0.30
C SER A 29 24.03 16.31 -1.48
N LEU A 30 24.85 15.28 -1.26
CA LEU A 30 25.16 14.23 -2.25
C LEU A 30 24.04 13.19 -2.42
N HIS A 31 23.13 13.09 -1.45
CA HIS A 31 22.02 12.11 -1.43
C HIS A 31 20.64 12.78 -1.40
N GLY A 32 20.54 14.05 -1.81
CA GLY A 32 19.32 14.85 -1.67
C GLY A 32 18.09 14.20 -2.30
N ALA A 33 18.25 13.55 -3.47
CA ALA A 33 17.18 12.80 -4.12
C ALA A 33 16.73 11.57 -3.30
N THR A 34 17.69 10.84 -2.71
CA THR A 34 17.40 9.67 -1.85
C THR A 34 16.71 10.11 -0.56
N LEU A 35 17.16 11.21 0.05
CA LEU A 35 16.51 11.78 1.23
C LEU A 35 15.09 12.26 0.91
N ALA A 36 14.91 13.01 -0.17
CA ALA A 36 13.60 13.48 -0.59
C ALA A 36 12.63 12.30 -0.81
N ARG A 37 13.12 11.21 -1.40
CA ARG A 37 12.34 9.98 -1.56
C ARG A 37 12.07 9.27 -0.23
N ALA A 38 13.00 9.29 0.71
CA ALA A 38 12.79 8.75 2.05
C ALA A 38 11.76 9.57 2.85
N VAL A 39 11.78 10.90 2.72
CA VAL A 39 10.78 11.79 3.32
C VAL A 39 9.42 11.57 2.69
N ASP A 40 9.33 11.52 1.36
CA ASP A 40 8.12 11.11 0.62
C ASP A 40 7.56 9.78 1.15
N TRP A 41 8.45 8.83 1.45
CA TRP A 41 8.07 7.56 2.07
C TRP A 41 7.67 7.67 3.55
N ALA A 42 8.24 8.59 4.32
CA ALA A 42 7.87 8.77 5.72
C ALA A 42 6.51 9.45 5.86
N VAL A 43 6.19 10.40 4.99
CA VAL A 43 5.04 11.30 5.17
C VAL A 43 3.81 10.88 4.36
N GLN A 44 3.98 10.24 3.21
CA GLN A 44 2.82 9.85 2.40
C GLN A 44 2.19 8.55 2.92
N PRO A 45 0.85 8.47 2.96
CA PRO A 45 0.16 7.24 3.34
C PRO A 45 0.36 6.13 2.30
N ILE A 46 0.52 4.89 2.77
CA ILE A 46 0.55 3.70 1.91
C ILE A 46 -0.86 3.45 1.38
N THR A 47 -0.96 3.06 0.10
CA THR A 47 -2.21 2.57 -0.48
C THR A 47 -2.23 1.04 -0.38
N ARG A 48 -3.10 0.47 0.45
CA ARG A 48 -3.33 -0.98 0.55
C ARG A 48 -4.59 -1.33 -0.23
N ILE A 49 -4.47 -2.28 -1.16
CA ILE A 49 -5.59 -2.81 -1.94
C ILE A 49 -5.75 -4.28 -1.55
N THR A 50 -6.83 -4.60 -0.87
CA THR A 50 -7.17 -5.99 -0.54
C THR A 50 -8.21 -6.49 -1.54
N VAL A 51 -7.91 -7.59 -2.23
CA VAL A 51 -8.83 -8.24 -3.16
C VAL A 51 -9.17 -9.63 -2.63
N SER A 52 -10.42 -9.79 -2.20
CA SER A 52 -10.99 -11.06 -1.75
C SER A 52 -11.84 -11.73 -2.84
N GLY A 53 -11.96 -13.05 -2.78
CA GLY A 53 -12.84 -13.83 -3.65
C GLY A 53 -12.27 -15.19 -4.07
N PRO A 54 -13.01 -15.96 -4.90
CA PRO A 54 -12.67 -17.35 -5.22
C PRO A 54 -11.32 -17.52 -5.91
N ARG A 55 -10.75 -18.73 -5.83
CA ARG A 55 -9.56 -19.10 -6.60
C ARG A 55 -9.90 -19.28 -8.08
N GLY A 56 -8.89 -19.11 -8.93
CA GLY A 56 -9.02 -19.27 -10.38
C GLY A 56 -9.50 -18.01 -11.09
N ASP A 57 -9.90 -18.18 -12.34
CA ASP A 57 -10.39 -17.10 -13.18
C ASP A 57 -11.72 -16.54 -12.68
N GLY A 58 -11.92 -15.24 -12.87
CA GLY A 58 -13.13 -14.56 -12.42
C GLY A 58 -12.90 -13.12 -11.98
N PRO A 59 -13.94 -12.47 -11.42
CA PRO A 59 -13.89 -11.05 -11.04
C PRO A 59 -12.78 -10.73 -10.03
N ALA A 60 -12.51 -11.61 -9.07
CA ALA A 60 -11.42 -11.42 -8.11
C ALA A 60 -10.03 -11.50 -8.76
N CYS A 61 -9.83 -12.38 -9.75
CA CYS A 61 -8.58 -12.45 -10.52
C CYS A 61 -8.39 -11.19 -11.37
N ALA A 62 -9.44 -10.75 -12.07
CA ALA A 62 -9.42 -9.53 -12.86
C ALA A 62 -9.12 -8.27 -12.01
N MET A 63 -9.76 -8.15 -10.84
CA MET A 63 -9.47 -7.06 -9.89
C MET A 63 -8.04 -7.11 -9.37
N HIS A 64 -7.51 -8.30 -9.07
CA HIS A 64 -6.13 -8.46 -8.60
C HIS A 64 -5.12 -8.05 -9.68
N LEU A 65 -5.32 -8.48 -10.93
CA LEU A 65 -4.46 -8.10 -12.06
C LEU A 65 -4.52 -6.61 -12.34
N LEU A 66 -5.73 -6.02 -12.36
CA LEU A 66 -5.90 -4.57 -12.48
C LEU A 66 -5.14 -3.84 -11.37
N ALA A 67 -5.36 -4.25 -10.12
CA ALA A 67 -4.69 -3.65 -8.97
C ALA A 67 -3.18 -3.74 -9.07
N LEU A 68 -2.59 -4.80 -9.64
CA LEU A 68 -1.14 -4.90 -9.88
C LEU A 68 -0.67 -3.95 -10.99
N GLN A 69 -1.41 -3.88 -12.10
CA GLN A 69 -1.05 -3.09 -13.29
C GLN A 69 -1.19 -1.57 -13.10
N THR A 70 -2.14 -1.10 -12.28
CA THR A 70 -2.37 0.33 -12.08
C THR A 70 -1.26 0.97 -11.25
N TYR A 71 -0.42 1.81 -11.85
CA TYR A 71 0.66 2.47 -11.12
C TYR A 71 0.15 3.41 -10.01
N ARG A 72 0.62 3.18 -8.79
CA ARG A 72 0.48 4.08 -7.63
C ARG A 72 1.76 4.01 -6.81
N PRO A 73 2.30 5.14 -6.31
CA PRO A 73 3.45 5.09 -5.43
C PRO A 73 3.10 4.29 -4.16
N ARG A 74 3.99 3.36 -3.77
CA ARG A 74 3.93 2.63 -2.50
C ARG A 74 2.62 1.88 -2.26
N LYS A 75 2.13 1.25 -3.31
CA LYS A 75 0.96 0.36 -3.28
C LYS A 75 1.33 -1.03 -2.79
N VAL A 76 0.49 -1.60 -1.94
CA VAL A 76 0.53 -3.02 -1.56
C VAL A 76 -0.76 -3.66 -2.04
N VAL A 77 -0.65 -4.78 -2.76
CA VAL A 77 -1.81 -5.57 -3.21
C VAL A 77 -1.83 -6.88 -2.44
N VAL A 78 -2.91 -7.14 -1.71
CA VAL A 78 -3.13 -8.35 -0.93
C VAL A 78 -4.25 -9.16 -1.60
N ARG A 79 -4.04 -10.47 -1.73
CA ARG A 79 -5.04 -11.40 -2.28
C ARG A 79 -5.51 -12.34 -1.19
N GLU A 80 -6.81 -12.34 -0.92
CA GLU A 80 -7.45 -13.19 0.11
C GLU A 80 -8.46 -14.14 -0.51
N ILE A 81 -8.42 -15.42 -0.14
CA ILE A 81 -9.41 -16.38 -0.67
C ILE A 81 -10.72 -16.24 0.11
N ALA A 82 -11.80 -15.96 -0.61
CA ALA A 82 -13.15 -15.82 -0.04
C ALA A 82 -14.20 -16.36 -1.02
N GLU A 83 -15.45 -16.50 -0.59
CA GLU A 83 -16.52 -17.01 -1.45
C GLU A 83 -16.99 -15.99 -2.50
N GLN A 84 -16.96 -14.70 -2.18
CA GLN A 84 -17.48 -13.63 -3.03
C GLN A 84 -16.38 -12.62 -3.37
N PRO A 85 -16.38 -12.08 -4.60
CA PRO A 85 -15.41 -11.07 -5.02
C PRO A 85 -15.68 -9.74 -4.31
N ALA A 86 -14.68 -9.21 -3.61
CA ALA A 86 -14.71 -7.86 -3.10
C ALA A 86 -13.31 -7.24 -3.13
N ALA A 87 -13.23 -5.93 -3.33
CA ALA A 87 -11.99 -5.17 -3.26
C ALA A 87 -12.18 -3.93 -2.37
N VAL A 88 -11.20 -3.67 -1.51
CA VAL A 88 -11.15 -2.51 -0.62
C VAL A 88 -9.84 -1.77 -0.86
N VAL A 89 -9.92 -0.45 -1.01
CA VAL A 89 -8.75 0.43 -1.13
C VAL A 89 -8.64 1.27 0.13
N CYS A 90 -7.55 1.10 0.87
CA CYS A 90 -7.22 1.91 2.03
C CYS A 90 -6.04 2.82 1.72
N VAL A 91 -6.17 4.11 2.04
CA VAL A 91 -5.09 5.10 1.98
C VAL A 91 -4.85 5.60 3.39
N GLY A 92 -3.74 5.16 4.00
CA GLY A 92 -3.46 5.44 5.40
C GLY A 92 -4.52 4.80 6.31
N THR A 93 -5.30 5.63 7.01
CA THR A 93 -6.35 5.18 7.93
C THR A 93 -7.77 5.22 7.33
N THR A 94 -7.91 5.65 6.08
CA THR A 94 -9.21 5.78 5.42
C THR A 94 -9.39 4.68 4.38
N CYS A 95 -10.51 3.97 4.42
CA CYS A 95 -10.82 2.87 3.49
C CYS A 95 -12.09 3.16 2.70
N SER A 96 -12.13 2.69 1.45
CA SER A 96 -13.34 2.69 0.62
C SER A 96 -14.36 1.66 1.11
N LEU A 97 -15.60 1.78 0.65
CA LEU A 97 -16.54 0.66 0.71
C LEU A 97 -16.06 -0.48 -0.21
N PRO A 98 -16.39 -1.74 0.10
CA PRO A 98 -16.04 -2.87 -0.76
C PRO A 98 -16.73 -2.79 -2.12
N VAL A 99 -15.97 -3.00 -3.20
CA VAL A 99 -16.49 -3.07 -4.58
C VAL A 99 -16.34 -4.46 -5.16
N ALA A 100 -17.30 -4.93 -5.95
CA ALA A 100 -17.31 -6.30 -6.48
C ALA A 100 -16.82 -6.43 -7.93
N THR A 101 -16.47 -5.31 -8.58
CA THR A 101 -16.13 -5.28 -10.02
C THR A 101 -14.82 -4.56 -10.31
N ALA A 102 -14.14 -4.98 -11.38
CA ALA A 102 -12.90 -4.34 -11.83
C ALA A 102 -13.11 -2.89 -12.29
N ALA A 103 -14.27 -2.56 -12.90
CA ALA A 103 -14.58 -1.19 -13.31
C ALA A 103 -14.69 -0.25 -12.10
N ALA A 104 -15.43 -0.64 -11.07
CA ALA A 104 -15.55 0.16 -9.85
C ALA A 104 -14.21 0.27 -9.11
N LEU A 105 -13.39 -0.79 -9.10
CA LEU A 105 -12.03 -0.72 -8.57
C LEU A 105 -11.15 0.25 -9.38
N ALA A 106 -11.26 0.27 -10.71
CA ALA A 106 -10.51 1.21 -11.54
C ALA A 106 -10.84 2.66 -11.20
N ASP A 107 -12.12 2.97 -10.92
CA ASP A 107 -12.55 4.31 -10.52
C ASP A 107 -11.96 4.72 -9.16
N LEU A 108 -11.80 3.80 -8.21
CA LEU A 108 -11.14 4.05 -6.92
C LEU A 108 -9.62 4.26 -7.04
N LEU A 109 -9.00 3.77 -8.12
CA LEU A 109 -7.54 3.81 -8.32
C LEU A 109 -7.07 4.94 -9.23
N ARG A 110 -8.00 5.69 -9.85
CA ARG A 110 -7.68 6.98 -10.49
C ARG A 110 -7.19 8.00 -9.45
#